data_AF-W7M7P1-F1
#
_entry.id   AF-W7M7P1-F1
#
_cell.length_a   1.000
_cell.length_b   1.000
_cell.length_c   1.000
_cell.angle_alpha   90.00
_cell.angle_beta   90.00
_cell.angle_gamma   90.00
#
_symmetry.space_group_name_H-M   'P 1'
#
loop_
_entity.id
_entity.type
_entity.pdbx_description
1 polymer ?
#
loop_
_entity_poly.entity_id
_entity_poly.type
_entity_poly.pdbx_seq_one_letter_code
_entity_poly.pdbx_strand_id
1 'polypeptide(L)'
;MGDTIRCNGLKCLPVAPKIWIKLIKLIPETGSYTVMIRAEPGGVLPRHRHVKSAEISILKGNGDHPQAGHFEKGDYVSEHEGSQHDPLVFEVETEMLMISEGASVFLDDDGNDLYAMDVPMLQNLAASAT
;
A
#
# COMPACT_ATOMS: atom_id res chain seq x y z
N MET A 1 -10.94 18.65 -16.25
CA MET A 1 -12.09 17.81 -15.88
C MET A 1 -11.63 16.82 -14.81
N GLY A 2 -12.53 16.21 -14.04
CA GLY A 2 -12.18 15.28 -12.97
C GLY A 2 -13.16 14.11 -12.90
N ASP A 3 -12.73 13.04 -12.23
CA ASP A 3 -13.46 11.77 -12.16
C ASP A 3 -13.93 11.49 -10.74
N THR A 4 -15.09 10.84 -10.61
CA THR A 4 -15.58 10.30 -9.33
C THR A 4 -15.49 8.78 -9.36
N ILE A 5 -14.74 8.20 -8.44
CA ILE A 5 -14.55 6.75 -8.33
C ILE A 5 -15.42 6.21 -7.19
N ARG A 6 -16.22 5.18 -7.48
CA ARG A 6 -17.05 4.50 -6.47
C ARG A 6 -16.23 3.39 -5.78
N CYS A 7 -15.38 3.77 -4.83
CA CYS A 7 -14.42 2.86 -4.19
C CYS A 7 -15.05 1.60 -3.54
N ASN A 8 -16.29 1.69 -3.09
CA ASN A 8 -17.01 0.53 -2.53
C ASN A 8 -17.28 -0.57 -3.57
N GLY A 9 -17.39 -0.23 -4.85
CA GLY A 9 -17.61 -1.18 -5.95
C GLY A 9 -16.33 -1.68 -6.60
N LEU A 10 -15.15 -1.20 -6.18
CA LEU A 10 -13.88 -1.68 -6.71
C LEU A 10 -13.60 -3.10 -6.24
N LYS A 11 -13.02 -3.91 -7.14
CA LYS A 11 -12.59 -5.27 -6.84
C LYS A 11 -11.43 -5.25 -5.84
N CYS A 12 -11.51 -6.11 -4.81
CA CYS A 12 -10.39 -6.39 -3.93
C CYS A 12 -9.46 -7.42 -4.60
N LEU A 13 -8.20 -7.03 -4.82
CA LEU A 13 -7.16 -7.84 -5.43
C LEU A 13 -6.19 -8.29 -4.35
N PRO A 14 -5.91 -9.60 -4.19
CA PRO A 14 -4.95 -10.07 -3.20
C PRO A 14 -3.52 -9.67 -3.62
N VAL A 15 -2.73 -9.17 -2.68
CA VAL A 15 -1.30 -8.85 -2.89
C VAL A 15 -0.38 -9.64 -1.96
N ALA A 16 -0.90 -10.09 -0.82
CA ALA A 16 -0.23 -11.00 0.10
C ALA A 16 -1.30 -11.76 0.92
N PRO A 17 -0.94 -12.84 1.65
CA PRO A 17 -1.87 -13.48 2.58
C PRO A 17 -2.49 -12.44 3.53
N LYS A 18 -3.83 -12.40 3.59
CA LYS A 18 -4.61 -11.46 4.42
C LYS A 18 -4.46 -9.97 4.08
N ILE A 19 -3.89 -9.64 2.91
CA ILE A 19 -3.77 -8.26 2.45
C ILE A 19 -4.31 -8.14 1.03
N TRP A 20 -5.22 -7.20 0.85
CA TRP A 20 -5.83 -6.87 -0.44
C TRP A 20 -5.70 -5.39 -0.73
N ILE A 21 -5.71 -5.08 -2.02
CA ILE A 21 -5.84 -3.71 -2.50
C ILE A 21 -7.08 -3.53 -3.36
N LYS A 22 -7.66 -2.34 -3.32
CA LYS A 22 -8.55 -1.82 -4.36
C LYS A 22 -7.78 -0.78 -5.15
N LEU A 23 -7.61 -1.02 -6.44
CA LEU A 23 -6.89 -0.09 -7.32
C LEU A 23 -7.78 1.10 -7.68
N ILE A 24 -7.37 2.32 -7.30
CA ILE A 24 -8.11 3.56 -7.57
C ILE A 24 -7.57 4.24 -8.82
N LYS A 25 -6.26 4.48 -8.88
CA LYS A 25 -5.63 5.25 -9.95
C LYS A 25 -4.22 4.74 -10.24
N LEU A 26 -3.86 4.74 -11.50
CA LEU A 26 -2.50 4.52 -12.00
C LEU A 26 -2.10 5.70 -12.87
N ILE A 27 -0.86 6.15 -12.75
CA ILE A 27 -0.29 7.23 -13.57
C ILE A 27 1.03 6.70 -14.17
N PRO A 28 0.98 5.97 -15.30
CA PRO A 28 2.17 5.38 -15.90
C PRO A 28 3.27 6.38 -16.22
N GLU A 29 2.92 7.63 -16.52
CA GLU A 29 3.85 8.69 -16.88
C GLU A 29 4.77 9.09 -15.71
N THR A 30 4.28 8.98 -14.47
CA THR A 30 5.04 9.33 -13.27
C THR A 30 5.41 8.11 -12.41
N GLY A 31 4.81 6.95 -12.68
CA GLY A 31 4.94 5.76 -11.84
C GLY A 31 4.11 5.82 -10.55
N SER A 32 3.30 6.87 -10.38
CA SER A 32 2.48 7.07 -9.18
C SER A 32 1.19 6.26 -9.24
N TYR A 33 0.69 5.87 -8.08
CA TYR A 33 -0.56 5.13 -7.97
C TYR A 33 -1.32 5.46 -6.68
N THR A 34 -2.60 5.14 -6.69
CA THR A 34 -3.48 5.28 -5.52
C THR A 34 -4.23 3.98 -5.32
N VAL A 35 -4.18 3.47 -4.09
CA VAL A 35 -4.83 2.22 -3.69
C VAL A 35 -5.52 2.40 -2.35
N MET A 36 -6.61 1.66 -2.11
CA MET A 36 -7.02 1.36 -0.75
C MET A 36 -6.45 0.01 -0.37
N ILE A 37 -5.80 -0.07 0.78
CA ILE A 37 -5.29 -1.31 1.35
C ILE A 37 -6.27 -1.78 2.42
N ARG A 38 -6.58 -3.07 2.42
CA ARG A 38 -7.31 -3.76 3.49
C ARG A 38 -6.44 -4.89 4.01
N ALA A 39 -6.18 -4.88 5.30
CA ALA A 39 -5.48 -5.95 6.01
C ALA A 39 -6.41 -6.57 7.06
N GLU A 40 -6.39 -7.90 7.14
CA GLU A 40 -7.06 -8.66 8.21
C GLU A 40 -6.08 -9.00 9.35
N PRO A 41 -6.56 -9.30 10.57
CA PRO A 41 -5.72 -9.69 11.69
C PRO A 41 -4.71 -10.81 11.37
N GLY A 42 -3.45 -10.58 11.70
CA GLY A 42 -2.30 -11.42 11.40
C GLY A 42 -1.82 -11.33 9.94
N GLY A 43 -2.32 -10.37 9.15
CA GLY A 43 -1.68 -9.98 7.89
C GLY A 43 -0.35 -9.29 8.17
N VAL A 44 0.61 -9.47 7.27
CA VAL A 44 1.95 -8.89 7.41
C VAL A 44 2.31 -8.16 6.13
N LEU A 45 2.60 -6.86 6.24
CA LEU A 45 3.26 -6.12 5.16
C LEU A 45 4.77 -6.36 5.30
N PRO A 46 5.41 -7.08 4.37
CA PRO A 46 6.83 -7.44 4.50
C PRO A 46 7.73 -6.21 4.46
N ARG A 47 9.02 -6.42 4.79
CA ARG A 47 10.05 -5.39 4.69
C ARG A 47 10.06 -4.78 3.28
N HIS A 48 10.03 -3.46 3.19
CA HIS A 48 9.98 -2.77 1.90
C HIS A 48 10.56 -1.35 1.98
N ARG A 49 10.79 -0.76 0.81
CA ARG A 49 11.27 0.61 0.63
C ARG A 49 10.32 1.38 -0.27
N HIS A 50 10.02 2.61 0.11
CA HIS A 50 9.34 3.58 -0.75
C HIS A 50 10.37 4.29 -1.64
N VAL A 51 10.32 4.08 -2.96
CA VAL A 51 11.26 4.71 -3.90
C VAL A 51 11.07 6.23 -3.96
N LYS A 52 9.83 6.68 -3.80
CA LYS A 52 9.41 8.08 -3.64
C LYS A 52 8.43 8.17 -2.47
N SER A 53 8.05 9.37 -2.06
CA SER A 53 7.16 9.56 -0.93
C SER A 53 5.82 8.85 -1.10
N ALA A 54 5.21 8.46 0.02
CA ALA A 54 3.84 7.99 0.09
C ALA A 54 3.08 8.69 1.21
N GLU A 55 1.80 8.93 0.96
CA GLU A 55 0.89 9.59 1.88
C GLU A 55 -0.27 8.65 2.18
N ILE A 56 -0.52 8.42 3.46
CA ILE A 56 -1.46 7.40 3.92
C ILE A 56 -2.47 8.03 4.87
N SER A 57 -3.76 7.77 4.64
CA SER A 57 -4.84 8.12 5.57
C SER A 57 -5.48 6.86 6.13
N ILE A 58 -5.52 6.74 7.46
CA ILE A 58 -6.09 5.57 8.14
C ILE A 58 -7.61 5.71 8.22
N LEU A 59 -8.32 4.77 7.60
CA LEU A 59 -9.78 4.80 7.47
C LEU A 59 -10.46 3.91 8.53
N LYS A 60 -9.76 2.88 8.98
CA LYS A 60 -10.23 1.90 9.98
C LYS A 60 -9.04 1.21 10.63
N GLY A 61 -9.20 0.80 11.89
CA GLY A 61 -8.19 0.04 12.62
C GLY A 61 -7.16 0.93 13.30
N ASN A 62 -6.08 0.29 13.74
CA ASN A 62 -4.89 0.90 14.31
C ASN A 62 -3.70 -0.05 14.14
N GLY A 63 -2.51 0.41 14.51
CA GLY A 63 -1.31 -0.40 14.55
C GLY A 63 -0.10 0.40 15.00
N ASP A 64 1.01 -0.30 15.20
CA ASP A 64 2.28 0.27 15.61
C ASP A 64 3.30 0.07 14.50
N HIS A 65 3.49 1.10 13.67
CA HIS A 65 4.51 1.07 12.62
C HIS A 65 5.90 1.24 13.26
N PRO A 66 6.87 0.34 13.05
CA PRO A 66 8.16 0.41 13.75
C PRO A 66 8.92 1.73 13.51
N GLN A 67 8.82 2.28 12.29
CA GLN A 67 9.43 3.55 11.89
C GLN A 67 8.53 4.79 12.04
N ALA A 68 7.21 4.68 11.85
CA ALA A 68 6.30 5.83 11.86
C ALA A 68 5.55 6.04 13.19
N GLY A 69 5.64 5.07 14.11
CA GLY A 69 4.95 5.08 15.40
C GLY A 69 3.53 4.52 15.33
N HIS A 70 2.79 4.73 16.42
CA HIS A 70 1.38 4.33 16.52
C HIS A 70 0.52 5.14 15.55
N PHE A 71 -0.43 4.48 14.90
CA PHE A 71 -1.47 5.10 14.09
C PHE A 71 -2.84 4.52 14.42
N GLU A 72 -3.88 5.34 14.32
CA GLU A 72 -5.27 4.93 14.45
C GLU A 72 -6.18 5.61 13.40
N LYS A 73 -7.44 5.18 13.35
CA LYS A 73 -8.43 5.75 12.44
C LYS A 73 -8.50 7.28 12.56
N GLY A 74 -8.34 7.95 11.42
CA GLY A 74 -8.36 9.41 11.33
C GLY A 74 -6.96 10.02 11.22
N ASP A 75 -5.92 9.23 11.49
CA ASP A 75 -4.55 9.70 11.35
C ASP A 75 -4.10 9.75 9.90
N TYR A 76 -3.11 10.62 9.70
CA TYR A 76 -2.35 10.77 8.48
C TYR A 76 -0.90 10.33 8.76
N VAL A 77 -0.38 9.45 7.91
CA VAL A 77 1.00 8.98 7.97
C VAL A 77 1.70 9.44 6.70
N SER A 78 2.81 10.13 6.86
CA SER A 78 3.67 10.57 5.77
C SER A 78 4.96 9.76 5.76
N GLU A 79 5.26 9.13 4.64
CA GLU A 79 6.46 8.33 4.44
C GLU A 79 7.32 8.99 3.37
N HIS A 80 8.56 9.33 3.73
CA HIS A 80 9.43 10.10 2.85
C HIS A 80 10.11 9.24 1.78
N GLU A 81 10.55 9.86 0.70
CA GLU A 81 11.40 9.23 -0.31
C GLU A 81 12.59 8.47 0.33
N GLY A 82 12.75 7.20 -0.07
CA GLY A 82 13.81 6.32 0.41
C GLY A 82 13.53 5.64 1.75
N SER A 83 12.39 5.91 2.40
CA SER A 83 12.01 5.27 3.66
C SER A 83 12.01 3.75 3.51
N GLN A 84 12.64 3.08 4.48
CA GLN A 84 12.63 1.63 4.60
C GLN A 84 11.84 1.23 5.84
N HIS A 85 10.94 0.27 5.66
CA HIS A 85 10.01 -0.19 6.67
C HIS A 85 10.33 -1.65 6.99
N ASP A 86 10.43 -1.94 8.29
CA ASP A 86 10.46 -3.30 8.79
C ASP A 86 9.07 -3.95 8.66
N PRO A 87 8.95 -5.28 8.76
CA PRO A 87 7.66 -5.93 8.66
C PRO A 87 6.63 -5.35 9.64
N LEU A 88 5.47 -4.96 9.11
CA LEU A 88 4.33 -4.49 9.89
C LEU A 88 3.30 -5.61 10.01
N VAL A 89 2.98 -5.99 11.24
CA VAL A 89 1.93 -6.96 11.55
C VAL A 89 0.64 -6.20 11.88
N PHE A 90 -0.45 -6.55 11.22
CA PHE A 90 -1.77 -5.99 11.51
C PHE A 90 -2.48 -6.83 12.58
N GLU A 91 -2.60 -6.31 13.79
CA GLU A 91 -3.27 -7.02 14.91
C GLU A 91 -4.81 -6.95 14.82
N VAL A 92 -5.33 -5.93 14.16
CA VAL A 92 -6.77 -5.72 13.92
C VAL A 92 -7.05 -5.55 12.43
N GLU A 93 -8.33 -5.60 12.05
CA GLU A 93 -8.71 -5.24 10.68
C GLU A 93 -8.45 -3.74 10.45
N THR A 94 -7.63 -3.45 9.44
CA THR A 94 -7.16 -2.10 9.12
C THR A 94 -7.43 -1.78 7.67
N GLU A 95 -7.95 -0.58 7.42
CA GLU A 95 -8.12 -0.04 6.07
C GLU A 95 -7.44 1.33 5.98
N MET A 96 -6.74 1.56 4.86
CA MET A 96 -6.03 2.80 4.62
C MET A 96 -6.12 3.20 3.14
N LEU A 97 -6.17 4.50 2.87
CA LEU A 97 -5.93 5.05 1.55
C LEU A 97 -4.45 5.39 1.44
N MET A 98 -3.78 4.91 0.41
CA MET A 98 -2.38 5.23 0.13
C MET A 98 -2.26 5.89 -1.25
N ILE A 99 -1.56 7.01 -1.29
CA ILE A 99 -1.11 7.68 -2.50
C ILE A 99 0.40 7.51 -2.54
N SER A 100 0.90 6.77 -3.53
CA SER A 100 2.33 6.58 -3.71
C SER A 100 2.81 7.37 -4.92
N GLU A 101 3.87 8.14 -4.76
CA GLU A 101 4.48 8.87 -5.88
C GLU A 101 5.37 7.96 -6.75
N GLY A 102 5.72 6.77 -6.28
CA GLY A 102 6.53 5.79 -7.00
C GLY A 102 6.35 4.36 -6.46
N ALA A 103 7.25 3.46 -6.85
CA ALA A 103 7.18 2.06 -6.46
C ALA A 103 7.42 1.82 -4.97
N SER A 104 6.75 0.81 -4.40
CA SER A 104 7.13 0.19 -3.13
C SER A 104 7.89 -1.10 -3.44
N VAL A 105 9.16 -1.19 -3.05
CA VAL A 105 10.06 -2.31 -3.39
C VAL A 105 10.24 -3.19 -2.16
N PHE A 106 9.82 -4.44 -2.25
CA PHE A 106 9.99 -5.42 -1.19
C PHE A 106 11.43 -5.92 -1.15
N LEU A 107 11.96 -6.10 0.06
CA LEU A 107 13.36 -6.39 0.31
C LEU A 107 13.53 -7.75 0.98
N ASP A 108 14.65 -8.42 0.70
CA ASP A 108 15.09 -9.58 1.48
C ASP A 108 15.80 -9.16 2.78
N ASP A 109 16.29 -10.15 3.54
CA ASP A 109 16.97 -9.93 4.82
C ASP A 109 18.29 -9.15 4.65
N ASP A 110 18.97 -9.32 3.52
CA ASP A 110 20.21 -8.63 3.15
C ASP A 110 19.96 -7.22 2.57
N GLY A 111 18.70 -6.87 2.33
CA GLY A 111 18.28 -5.58 1.78
C GLY A 111 18.31 -5.49 0.25
N ASN A 112 18.40 -6.62 -0.45
CA ASN A 112 18.30 -6.67 -1.90
C ASN A 112 16.83 -6.58 -2.35
N ASP A 113 16.63 -6.01 -3.53
CA ASP A 113 15.32 -5.88 -4.15
C ASP A 113 14.78 -7.25 -4.58
N LEU A 114 13.57 -7.62 -4.14
CA LEU A 114 12.89 -8.86 -4.53
C LEU A 114 11.87 -8.62 -5.65
N TYR A 115 10.87 -7.78 -5.38
CA TYR A 115 9.84 -7.39 -6.33
C TYR A 115 9.28 -6.01 -5.97
N ALA A 116 8.74 -5.33 -6.97
CA ALA A 116 8.13 -4.02 -6.80
C ALA A 116 6.61 -4.09 -6.93
N MET A 117 5.91 -3.41 -6.03
CA MET A 117 4.57 -2.93 -6.30
C MET A 117 4.69 -1.58 -7.02
N ASP A 118 4.61 -1.64 -8.34
CA ASP A 118 4.71 -0.50 -9.25
C ASP A 118 3.54 -0.50 -10.26
N VAL A 119 3.47 0.52 -11.12
CA VAL A 119 2.39 0.64 -12.10
C VAL A 119 2.30 -0.59 -13.02
N PRO A 120 3.40 -1.09 -13.65
CA PRO A 120 3.35 -2.32 -14.45
C PRO A 120 2.80 -3.54 -13.69
N MET A 121 3.26 -3.79 -12.47
CA MET A 121 2.78 -4.90 -11.64
C MET A 121 1.28 -4.75 -11.34
N LEU A 122 0.83 -3.55 -10.98
CA LEU A 122 -0.58 -3.26 -10.69
C LEU A 122 -1.48 -3.38 -11.93
N GLN A 123 -0.98 -2.99 -13.11
CA GLN A 123 -1.68 -3.21 -14.39
C GLN A 123 -1.88 -4.70 -14.66
N ASN A 124 -0.83 -5.51 -14.49
CA ASN A 124 -0.89 -6.96 -14.67
C ASN A 124 -1.83 -7.61 -13.65
N LEU A 125 -1.78 -7.18 -12.39
CA LEU A 125 -2.67 -7.68 -11.35
C LEU A 125 -4.15 -7.39 -11.70
N ALA A 126 -4.45 -6.18 -12.16
CA ALA A 126 -5.80 -5.80 -12.59
C ALA A 126 -6.27 -6.63 -13.80
N ALA A 127 -5.39 -6.87 -14.77
CA ALA A 127 -5.70 -7.67 -15.96
C ALA A 127 -5.88 -9.17 -15.66
N SER A 128 -5.14 -9.73 -14.71
CA SER A 128 -5.27 -11.14 -14.30
C SER A 128 -6.58 -11.46 -13.58
N ALA A 129 -7.28 -10.42 -13.13
CA ALA A 129 -8.49 -10.53 -12.34
C ALA A 129 -9.78 -10.55 -13.19
N THR A 130 -9.69 -10.53 -14.52
CA THR A 130 -10.83 -10.63 -15.45
C THR A 130 -11.16 -12.07 -15.82
#